data_AF-A0AAV5RXI6-F1
#
_entry.id   AF-A0AAV5RXI6-F1
#
_cell.length_a   1.000
_cell.length_b   1.000
_cell.length_c   1.000
_cell.angle_alpha   90.00
_cell.angle_beta   90.00
_cell.angle_gamma   90.00
#
_symmetry.space_group_name_H-M   'P 1'
#
loop_
_entity.id
_entity.type
_entity.pdbx_description
1 polymer ?
#
loop_
_entity_poly.entity_id
_entity_poly.type
_entity_poly.pdbx_seq_one_letter_code
_entity_poly.pdbx_strand_id
1 'polypeptide(L)'
;MSAGDGKEINYSQLFSQLITRDNELNDKMLTFIYYLFPRDLFIRALSLLESNDMMIYVLNEKAEETGAPVEAARSDTVVDTQKVSATSTDISEKTLGSTGTSDETPAPPTTNEVLGEAETAVLTAFLRRIFDNDDYQLMYRFLVKSSSGDREPPIYVDLNNWNCSCREYCEQFDMAIAKDNSAPIADLLTQDIDDLDKFKEDRLGQLDAHSFSRQRFFRHDKVMCPHLLAYSILLRSSFDVLKYFVFIKSSVLIIRVNSIDEWLRLHINIVV
;
A
#
# COMPACT_ATOMS: atom_id res chain seq x y z
N MET A 1 8.80 -41.22 -15.15
CA MET A 1 9.53 -40.01 -15.59
C MET A 1 9.64 -39.11 -14.38
N SER A 2 10.86 -38.85 -13.93
CA SER A 2 11.15 -38.12 -12.69
C SER A 2 10.58 -36.72 -12.76
N ALA A 3 9.75 -36.35 -11.77
CA ALA A 3 9.33 -34.97 -11.56
C ALA A 3 10.59 -34.12 -11.37
N GLY A 4 10.79 -33.15 -12.27
CA GLY A 4 11.84 -32.17 -12.12
C GLY A 4 11.58 -31.37 -10.86
N ASP A 5 12.63 -31.18 -10.08
CA ASP A 5 12.73 -30.23 -8.96
C ASP A 5 12.50 -28.81 -9.52
N GLY A 6 11.23 -28.45 -9.70
CA GLY A 6 10.82 -27.14 -10.16
C GLY A 6 11.06 -26.18 -9.01
N LYS A 7 12.17 -25.43 -9.05
CA LYS A 7 12.42 -24.34 -8.12
C LYS A 7 11.16 -23.49 -8.00
N GLU A 8 10.53 -23.58 -6.84
CA GLU A 8 9.38 -22.78 -6.51
C GLU A 8 9.79 -21.30 -6.50
N ILE A 9 9.00 -20.45 -7.15
CA ILE A 9 9.33 -19.04 -7.31
C ILE A 9 9.15 -18.34 -5.96
N ASN A 10 10.17 -17.66 -5.46
CA ASN A 10 10.04 -16.75 -4.32
C ASN A 10 9.53 -15.39 -4.83
N TYR A 11 8.24 -15.13 -4.65
CA TYR A 11 7.60 -13.91 -5.14
C TYR A 11 8.05 -12.66 -4.37
N SER A 12 8.31 -12.78 -3.07
CA SER A 12 8.80 -11.67 -2.24
C SER A 12 10.15 -11.14 -2.75
N GLN A 13 11.06 -12.05 -3.08
CA GLN A 13 12.35 -11.71 -3.69
C GLN A 13 12.22 -11.18 -5.12
N LEU A 14 11.20 -11.62 -5.85
CA LEU A 14 10.94 -11.13 -7.20
C LEU A 14 10.42 -9.68 -7.17
N PHE A 15 9.45 -9.41 -6.30
CA PHE A 15 8.87 -8.09 -6.11
C PHE A 15 9.88 -7.09 -5.55
N SER A 16 10.85 -7.52 -4.72
CA SER A 16 11.88 -6.61 -4.22
C SER A 16 12.79 -6.04 -5.30
N GLN A 17 12.83 -6.67 -6.49
CA GLN A 17 13.59 -6.22 -7.65
C GLN A 17 12.80 -5.30 -8.59
N LEU A 18 11.55 -4.96 -8.23
CA LEU A 18 10.72 -4.02 -8.99
C LEU A 18 11.29 -2.61 -8.99
N ILE A 19 12.00 -2.22 -7.94
CA ILE A 19 12.63 -0.91 -7.83
C ILE A 19 14.14 -1.06 -8.06
N THR A 20 14.67 -0.26 -8.98
CA THR A 20 16.11 -0.19 -9.25
C THR A 20 16.83 0.61 -8.16
N ARG A 21 18.16 0.58 -8.16
CA ARG A 21 18.98 1.39 -7.23
C ARG A 21 18.79 2.88 -7.43
N ASP A 22 18.33 3.30 -8.60
CA ASP A 22 18.09 4.69 -8.97
C ASP A 22 16.67 5.15 -8.60
N ASN A 23 15.91 4.34 -7.84
CA ASN A 23 14.51 4.56 -7.49
C ASN A 23 13.60 4.68 -8.72
N GLU A 24 13.81 3.85 -9.73
CA GLU A 24 12.94 3.73 -10.90
C GLU A 24 12.31 2.35 -10.96
N LEU A 25 11.21 2.22 -11.69
CA LEU A 25 10.61 0.93 -11.97
C LEU A 25 11.50 0.12 -12.93
N ASN A 26 11.72 -1.14 -12.60
CA ASN A 26 12.52 -2.05 -13.39
C ASN A 26 11.69 -2.70 -14.51
N ASP A 27 11.73 -2.12 -15.72
CA ASP A 27 10.95 -2.58 -16.89
C ASP A 27 11.13 -4.07 -17.23
N LYS A 28 12.35 -4.60 -17.05
CA LYS A 28 12.63 -6.01 -17.29
C LYS A 28 11.89 -6.89 -16.27
N MET A 29 11.89 -6.46 -15.01
CA MET A 29 11.20 -7.18 -13.94
C MET A 29 9.68 -7.05 -14.08
N LEU A 30 9.16 -5.87 -14.44
CA LEU A 30 7.75 -5.66 -14.78
C LEU A 30 7.29 -6.61 -15.88
N THR A 31 8.06 -6.68 -16.98
CA THR A 31 7.75 -7.57 -18.12
C THR A 31 7.77 -9.02 -17.69
N PHE A 32 8.72 -9.44 -16.86
CA PHE A 32 8.80 -10.81 -16.36
C PHE A 32 7.61 -11.17 -15.48
N ILE A 33 7.29 -10.33 -14.49
CA ILE A 33 6.19 -10.56 -13.54
C ILE A 33 4.83 -10.56 -14.26
N TYR A 34 4.67 -9.73 -15.29
CA TYR A 34 3.47 -9.71 -16.12
C TYR A 34 3.08 -11.10 -16.64
N TYR A 35 4.06 -11.91 -17.07
CA TYR A 35 3.80 -13.26 -17.57
C TYR A 35 3.55 -14.30 -16.48
N LEU A 36 3.80 -13.99 -15.21
CA LEU A 36 3.62 -14.95 -14.10
C LEU A 36 2.19 -14.99 -13.56
N PHE A 37 1.42 -13.91 -13.70
CA PHE A 37 0.09 -13.81 -13.13
C PHE A 37 -0.98 -13.83 -14.22
N PRO A 38 -2.01 -14.70 -14.11
CA PRO A 38 -3.07 -14.78 -15.11
C PRO A 38 -4.03 -13.58 -15.04
N ARG A 39 -4.89 -13.43 -16.05
CA ARG A 39 -6.03 -12.47 -16.06
C ARG A 39 -5.61 -11.00 -15.89
N ASP A 40 -4.44 -10.64 -16.42
CA ASP A 40 -3.84 -9.31 -16.31
C ASP A 40 -3.74 -8.81 -14.86
N LEU A 41 -3.69 -9.75 -13.90
CA LEU A 41 -3.76 -9.45 -12.47
C LEU A 41 -2.62 -8.55 -12.03
N PHE A 42 -1.42 -8.76 -12.59
CA PHE A 42 -0.27 -7.92 -12.30
C PHE A 42 -0.44 -6.49 -12.82
N ILE A 43 -0.92 -6.29 -14.05
CA ILE A 43 -1.17 -4.94 -14.59
C ILE A 43 -2.20 -4.23 -13.72
N ARG A 44 -3.30 -4.91 -13.36
CA ARG A 44 -4.34 -4.32 -12.51
C ARG A 44 -3.82 -3.95 -11.12
N ALA A 45 -2.96 -4.78 -10.52
CA ALA A 45 -2.32 -4.48 -9.25
C ALA A 45 -1.34 -3.30 -9.36
N LEU A 46 -0.57 -3.23 -10.44
CA LEU A 46 0.34 -2.12 -10.71
C LEU A 46 -0.45 -0.82 -10.95
N SER A 47 -1.53 -0.84 -11.73
CA SER A 47 -2.40 0.32 -11.92
C SER A 47 -2.98 0.81 -10.61
N LEU A 48 -3.36 -0.09 -9.69
CA LEU A 48 -3.79 0.30 -8.34
C LEU A 48 -2.68 1.00 -7.55
N LEU A 49 -1.46 0.45 -7.57
CA LEU A 49 -0.30 1.08 -6.93
C LEU A 49 -0.01 2.49 -7.47
N GLU A 50 -0.42 2.80 -8.70
CA GLU A 50 -0.20 4.10 -9.34
C GLU A 50 -1.41 5.04 -9.29
N SER A 51 -2.58 4.55 -8.85
CA SER A 51 -3.87 5.25 -8.96
C SER A 51 -4.14 6.33 -7.91
N ASN A 52 -3.38 6.37 -6.81
CA ASN A 52 -3.69 7.16 -5.60
C ASN A 52 -4.93 6.67 -4.81
N ASP A 53 -5.50 5.53 -5.16
CA ASP A 53 -6.68 4.99 -4.46
C ASP A 53 -6.32 4.08 -3.27
N MET A 54 -5.04 3.70 -3.11
CA MET A 54 -4.57 2.84 -2.02
C MET A 54 -4.23 3.65 -0.77
N MET A 55 -4.83 3.27 0.35
CA MET A 55 -4.65 3.91 1.65
C MET A 55 -4.26 2.90 2.73
N ILE A 56 -3.37 3.32 3.64
CA ILE A 56 -3.02 2.60 4.86
C ILE A 56 -3.37 3.50 6.04
N TYR A 57 -4.45 3.15 6.74
CA TYR A 57 -4.84 3.84 7.97
C TYR A 57 -4.14 3.17 9.15
N VAL A 58 -3.58 3.97 10.05
CA VAL A 58 -2.88 3.47 11.25
C VAL A 58 -3.43 4.18 12.47
N LEU A 59 -3.97 3.41 13.42
CA LEU A 59 -4.47 3.94 14.68
C LEU A 59 -3.30 4.25 15.62
N ASN A 60 -3.24 5.49 16.10
CA ASN A 60 -2.21 5.98 17.00
C ASN A 60 -2.82 6.32 18.36
N GLU A 61 -2.98 5.32 19.22
CA GLU A 61 -3.59 5.48 20.55
C GLU A 61 -2.75 6.35 21.50
N LYS A 62 -1.44 6.46 21.28
CA LYS A 62 -0.51 7.14 22.20
C LYS A 62 -0.52 8.67 22.12
N ALA A 63 -1.31 9.27 21.23
CA ALA A 63 -1.47 10.72 21.21
C ALA A 63 -2.20 11.25 22.47
N GLU A 64 -2.99 10.42 23.16
CA GLU A 64 -3.79 10.83 24.31
C GLU A 64 -3.03 10.74 25.66
N GLU A 65 -1.95 9.96 25.77
CA GLU A 65 -1.27 9.72 27.06
C GLU A 65 -0.18 10.74 27.40
N THR A 66 0.34 11.47 26.43
CA THR A 66 1.28 12.58 26.67
C THR A 66 0.50 13.89 26.65
N GLY A 67 0.16 14.42 27.84
CA GLY A 67 -0.54 15.71 28.02
C GLY A 67 0.22 16.96 27.56
N ALA A 68 0.76 16.95 26.34
CA ALA A 68 1.18 18.14 25.62
C ALA A 68 -0.07 18.83 25.04
N PRO A 69 -0.12 20.18 25.01
CA PRO A 69 -1.33 20.89 24.64
C PRO A 69 -1.71 20.58 23.19
N VAL A 70 -2.93 20.11 23.02
CA VAL A 70 -3.60 19.93 21.72
C VAL A 70 -3.87 21.32 21.15
N GLU A 71 -2.95 21.86 20.36
CA GLU A 71 -3.38 22.72 19.25
C GLU A 71 -4.17 21.81 18.30
N ALA A 72 -5.39 22.24 17.97
CA ALA A 72 -6.36 21.49 17.18
C ALA A 72 -5.73 20.94 15.88
N ALA A 73 -5.19 19.72 15.96
CA ALA A 73 -4.53 19.06 14.85
C ALA A 73 -5.63 18.53 13.93
N ARG A 74 -5.66 19.10 12.73
CA ARG A 74 -6.41 18.58 11.60
C ARG A 74 -6.00 17.12 11.37
N SER A 75 -6.88 16.33 10.76
CA SER A 75 -6.52 15.05 10.17
C SER A 75 -5.41 15.30 9.14
N ASP A 76 -4.15 15.23 9.55
CA ASP A 76 -3.00 15.44 8.69
C ASP A 76 -2.86 14.22 7.77
N THR A 77 -3.48 14.31 6.60
CA THR A 77 -3.08 13.52 5.45
C THR A 77 -1.66 13.93 5.09
N VAL A 78 -0.72 12.97 5.07
CA VAL A 78 0.73 13.18 4.84
C VAL A 78 1.07 13.75 3.44
N VAL A 79 0.06 14.19 2.66
CA VAL A 79 0.20 14.64 1.27
C VAL A 79 -0.33 16.06 1.00
N ASP A 80 -0.92 16.76 1.97
CA ASP A 80 -1.64 18.01 1.67
C ASP A 80 -0.81 19.29 1.84
N THR A 81 0.03 19.61 0.83
CA THR A 81 0.47 20.99 0.58
C THR A 81 0.52 21.32 -0.91
N GLN A 82 -0.64 21.40 -1.56
CA GLN A 82 -0.79 22.25 -2.76
C GLN A 82 -1.79 23.37 -2.46
N LYS A 83 -1.26 24.55 -2.12
CA LYS A 83 -2.04 25.76 -1.90
C LYS A 83 -2.54 26.28 -3.25
N VAL A 84 -3.80 25.99 -3.58
CA VAL A 84 -4.52 26.61 -4.70
C VAL A 84 -4.63 28.10 -4.43
N SER A 85 -3.88 28.90 -5.20
CA SER A 85 -4.02 30.35 -5.20
C SER A 85 -5.30 30.70 -5.95
N ALA A 86 -6.28 31.22 -5.21
CA ALA A 86 -7.44 31.88 -5.78
C ALA A 86 -6.98 33.16 -6.48
N THR A 87 -6.99 33.17 -7.82
CA THR A 87 -6.91 34.43 -8.57
C THR A 87 -8.31 34.77 -9.05
N SER A 88 -8.89 35.75 -8.36
CA SER A 88 -10.10 36.47 -8.79
C SER A 88 -9.93 36.97 -10.21
N THR A 89 -10.97 36.76 -11.02
CA THR A 89 -11.16 37.46 -12.28
C THR A 89 -11.45 38.92 -11.98
N ASP A 90 -10.65 39.83 -12.52
CA ASP A 90 -11.13 41.18 -12.82
C ASP A 90 -10.43 41.72 -14.07
N ILE A 91 -11.28 42.23 -14.95
CA ILE A 91 -10.99 42.79 -16.27
C ILE A 91 -10.83 44.31 -16.08
N SER A 92 -9.76 44.93 -16.60
CA SER A 92 -9.82 46.13 -17.48
C SER A 92 -8.47 46.85 -17.71
N GLU A 93 -8.23 47.13 -19.00
CA GLU A 93 -7.70 48.35 -19.64
C GLU A 93 -6.32 48.97 -19.28
N LYS A 94 -5.34 48.69 -20.15
CA LYS A 94 -4.64 49.62 -21.07
C LYS A 94 -4.26 51.03 -20.57
N THR A 95 -2.95 51.29 -20.36
CA THR A 95 -2.28 52.53 -20.82
C THR A 95 -0.75 52.37 -20.95
N LEU A 96 -0.18 52.98 -22.00
CA LEU A 96 1.26 53.12 -22.28
C LEU A 96 1.93 54.20 -21.39
N GLY A 97 3.23 54.04 -21.09
CA GLY A 97 4.08 55.13 -20.58
C GLY A 97 5.55 54.73 -20.34
N SER A 98 6.46 55.51 -20.91
CA SER A 98 7.92 55.36 -21.01
C SER A 98 8.71 55.60 -19.71
N THR A 99 9.92 55.00 -19.63
CA THR A 99 11.27 55.61 -19.43
C THR A 99 12.12 54.85 -18.40
N GLY A 100 13.40 54.65 -18.71
CA GLY A 100 14.32 53.71 -18.05
C GLY A 100 14.77 54.06 -16.63
N THR A 101 15.51 53.13 -16.00
CA THR A 101 16.88 53.27 -15.44
C THR A 101 17.27 51.89 -14.85
N SER A 102 18.57 51.60 -14.89
CA SER A 102 19.25 50.42 -14.33
C SER A 102 18.92 50.11 -12.87
N ASP A 103 18.69 48.83 -12.54
CA ASP A 103 19.11 48.29 -11.25
C ASP A 103 19.19 46.75 -11.25
N GLU A 104 20.19 46.26 -10.51
CA GLU A 104 20.62 44.87 -10.39
C GLU A 104 19.49 43.96 -9.88
N THR A 105 19.26 42.85 -10.57
CA THR A 105 18.30 41.81 -10.15
C THR A 105 19.02 40.79 -9.26
N PRO A 106 18.64 40.61 -7.98
CA PRO A 106 19.02 39.41 -7.26
C PRO A 106 18.17 38.26 -7.80
N ALA A 107 18.82 37.13 -8.11
CA ALA A 107 18.17 35.92 -8.57
C ALA A 107 17.00 35.50 -7.64
N PRO A 108 15.90 34.94 -8.18
CA PRO A 108 14.81 34.46 -7.35
C PRO A 108 15.29 33.30 -6.47
N PRO A 109 14.91 33.25 -5.18
CA PRO A 109 15.22 32.11 -4.34
C PRO A 109 14.44 30.89 -4.85
N THR A 110 15.18 29.90 -5.33
CA THR A 110 14.71 28.53 -5.56
C THR A 110 14.25 27.94 -4.23
N THR A 111 12.96 28.05 -3.94
CA THR A 111 12.30 27.38 -2.81
C THR A 111 11.84 26.01 -3.27
N ASN A 112 12.79 25.10 -3.49
CA ASN A 112 12.52 23.68 -3.30
C ASN A 112 12.65 23.46 -1.79
N GLU A 113 11.52 23.53 -1.08
CA GLU A 113 11.46 23.15 0.33
C GLU A 113 11.70 21.63 0.43
N VAL A 114 12.95 21.28 0.69
CA VAL A 114 13.35 19.93 1.08
C VAL A 114 12.76 19.67 2.46
N LEU A 115 11.89 18.66 2.56
CA LEU A 115 11.43 18.13 3.85
C LEU A 115 12.65 17.95 4.76
N GLY A 116 12.61 18.48 5.98
CA GLY A 116 13.77 18.42 6.88
C GLY A 116 14.26 16.97 7.06
N GLU A 117 15.58 16.75 7.05
CA GLU A 117 16.17 15.40 7.18
C GLU A 117 15.64 14.64 8.41
N ALA A 118 15.37 15.37 9.50
CA ALA A 118 14.80 14.82 10.72
C ALA A 118 13.36 14.29 10.54
N GLU A 119 12.51 15.01 9.80
CA GLU A 119 11.12 14.61 9.55
C GLU A 119 11.05 13.37 8.64
N THR A 120 11.91 13.34 7.62
CA THR A 120 12.08 12.18 6.73
C THR A 120 12.54 10.93 7.51
N ALA A 121 13.44 11.10 8.47
CA ALA A 121 13.92 10.00 9.33
C ALA A 121 12.80 9.43 10.23
N VAL A 122 11.98 10.30 10.84
CA VAL A 122 10.84 9.89 11.68
C VAL A 122 9.79 9.14 10.86
N LEU A 123 9.45 9.65 9.67
CA LEU A 123 8.51 8.99 8.76
C LEU A 123 9.06 7.65 8.28
N THR A 124 10.35 7.57 7.94
CA THR A 124 11.00 6.31 7.53
C THR A 124 10.97 5.27 8.65
N ALA A 125 11.25 5.67 9.90
CA ALA A 125 11.16 4.78 11.05
C ALA A 125 9.71 4.29 11.27
N PHE A 126 8.73 5.16 11.08
CA PHE A 126 7.31 4.79 11.16
C PHE A 126 6.91 3.79 10.06
N LEU A 127 7.33 4.00 8.81
CA LEU A 127 7.11 3.03 7.72
C LEU A 127 7.72 1.68 8.03
N ARG A 128 8.92 1.68 8.61
CA ARG A 128 9.61 0.44 8.96
C ARG A 128 8.81 -0.38 9.97
N ARG A 129 8.19 0.29 10.97
CA ARG A 129 7.27 -0.37 11.90
C ARG A 129 6.05 -1.01 11.21
N ILE A 130 5.51 -0.35 10.18
CA ILE A 130 4.41 -0.91 9.37
C ILE A 130 4.89 -2.13 8.57
N PHE A 131 6.09 -2.06 7.98
CA PHE A 131 6.64 -3.11 7.12
C PHE A 131 7.06 -4.38 7.87
N ASP A 132 7.74 -4.20 9.01
CA ASP A 132 8.23 -5.31 9.83
C ASP A 132 7.05 -6.01 10.51
N ASN A 133 6.11 -5.24 11.07
CA ASN A 133 4.90 -5.72 11.74
C ASN A 133 5.17 -6.79 12.83
N ASP A 134 6.30 -6.70 13.52
CA ASP A 134 6.75 -7.75 14.45
C ASP A 134 5.97 -7.77 15.79
N ASP A 135 5.32 -6.67 16.18
CA ASP A 135 4.84 -6.51 17.55
C ASP A 135 3.33 -6.72 17.74
N TYR A 136 2.52 -6.92 16.68
CA TYR A 136 1.04 -6.96 16.71
C TYR A 136 0.34 -5.77 17.40
N GLN A 137 1.09 -4.80 17.92
CA GLN A 137 0.61 -3.61 18.61
C GLN A 137 0.11 -2.53 17.65
N LEU A 138 0.52 -2.60 16.39
CA LEU A 138 0.13 -1.61 15.39
C LEU A 138 -1.19 -2.03 14.73
N MET A 139 -2.26 -1.33 15.07
CA MET A 139 -3.54 -1.49 14.38
C MET A 139 -3.53 -0.69 13.09
N TYR A 140 -3.56 -1.40 11.96
CA TYR A 140 -3.69 -0.79 10.65
C TYR A 140 -4.86 -1.37 9.84
N ARG A 141 -5.28 -0.62 8.83
CA ARG A 141 -6.31 -0.99 7.87
C ARG A 141 -5.87 -0.61 6.46
N PHE A 142 -5.98 -1.58 5.56
CA PHE A 142 -5.73 -1.37 4.14
C PHE A 142 -7.06 -1.16 3.44
N LEU A 143 -7.22 0.02 2.84
CA LEU A 143 -8.44 0.41 2.14
C LEU A 143 -8.10 0.89 0.73
N VAL A 144 -8.87 0.45 -0.24
CA VAL A 144 -8.83 0.98 -1.61
C VAL A 144 -10.12 1.75 -1.87
N LYS A 145 -10.00 3.00 -2.33
CA LYS A 145 -11.16 3.78 -2.77
C LYS A 145 -11.78 3.12 -4.00
N SER A 146 -13.10 2.96 -4.02
CA SER A 146 -13.75 2.47 -5.24
C SER A 146 -13.74 3.56 -6.33
N SER A 147 -13.35 3.16 -7.54
CA SER A 147 -13.32 4.02 -8.72
C SER A 147 -14.73 4.39 -9.22
N SER A 148 -15.76 3.64 -8.82
CA SER A 148 -17.13 3.75 -9.37
C SER A 148 -17.98 4.89 -8.77
N GLY A 149 -17.35 5.83 -8.05
CA GLY A 149 -17.99 7.00 -7.45
C GLY A 149 -18.31 6.84 -5.95
N ASP A 150 -18.68 7.94 -5.31
CA ASP A 150 -18.83 8.09 -3.84
C ASP A 150 -19.86 7.17 -3.16
N ARG A 151 -20.53 6.29 -3.91
CA ARG A 151 -21.59 5.39 -3.40
C ARG A 151 -21.16 3.96 -3.23
N GLU A 152 -20.04 3.54 -3.81
CA GLU A 152 -19.54 2.19 -3.57
C GLU A 152 -18.73 2.11 -2.28
N PRO A 153 -18.89 1.02 -1.50
CA PRO A 153 -18.13 0.83 -0.28
C PRO A 153 -16.63 0.72 -0.59
N PRO A 154 -15.75 1.20 0.30
CA PRO A 154 -14.32 1.01 0.13
C PRO A 154 -13.97 -0.48 0.18
N ILE A 155 -12.93 -0.87 -0.54
CA ILE A 155 -12.45 -2.25 -0.56
C ILE A 155 -11.48 -2.44 0.60
N TYR A 156 -11.85 -3.32 1.52
CA TYR A 156 -11.02 -3.72 2.65
C TYR A 156 -10.11 -4.88 2.27
N VAL A 157 -8.84 -4.80 2.69
CA VAL A 157 -7.83 -5.83 2.46
C VAL A 157 -7.17 -6.23 3.78
N ASP A 158 -6.96 -7.53 3.96
CA ASP A 158 -6.25 -8.10 5.09
C ASP A 158 -5.22 -9.12 4.59
N LEU A 159 -3.93 -8.77 4.69
CA LEU A 159 -2.84 -9.65 4.28
C LEU A 159 -2.51 -10.73 5.31
N ASN A 160 -2.88 -10.55 6.59
CA ASN A 160 -2.56 -11.52 7.64
C ASN A 160 -3.53 -12.70 7.61
N ASN A 161 -4.76 -12.45 7.18
CA ASN A 161 -5.80 -13.46 6.98
C ASN A 161 -6.07 -13.79 5.50
N TRP A 162 -5.33 -13.17 4.58
CA TRP A 162 -5.51 -13.28 3.13
C TRP A 162 -6.96 -13.10 2.66
N ASN A 163 -7.55 -11.97 3.05
CA ASN A 163 -8.93 -11.64 2.77
C ASN A 163 -9.05 -10.30 2.04
N CYS A 164 -10.07 -10.17 1.19
CA CYS A 164 -10.40 -8.92 0.51
C CYS A 164 -11.91 -8.83 0.30
N SER A 165 -12.51 -7.68 0.59
CA SER A 165 -13.96 -7.48 0.40
C SER A 165 -14.37 -7.25 -1.05
N CYS A 166 -13.42 -7.22 -2.00
CA CYS A 166 -13.76 -7.02 -3.41
C CYS A 166 -14.52 -8.22 -3.99
N ARG A 167 -15.42 -7.93 -4.93
CA ARG A 167 -16.24 -8.93 -5.61
C ARG A 167 -15.44 -10.07 -6.24
N GLU A 168 -14.31 -9.75 -6.89
CA GLU A 168 -13.47 -10.75 -7.55
C GLU A 168 -12.87 -11.76 -6.57
N TYR A 169 -12.49 -11.34 -5.36
CA TYR A 169 -12.04 -12.25 -4.32
C TYR A 169 -13.17 -13.19 -3.91
N CYS A 170 -14.34 -12.63 -3.59
CA CYS A 170 -15.51 -13.41 -3.17
C CYS A 170 -15.91 -14.46 -4.21
N GLU A 171 -16.00 -14.07 -5.49
CA GLU A 171 -16.34 -15.00 -6.59
C GLU A 171 -15.30 -16.12 -6.73
N GLN A 172 -14.01 -15.80 -6.66
CA GLN A 172 -12.95 -16.82 -6.72
C GLN A 172 -12.97 -17.75 -5.51
N PHE A 173 -13.22 -17.20 -4.32
CA PHE A 173 -13.31 -17.95 -3.08
C PHE A 173 -14.48 -18.93 -3.10
N ASP A 174 -15.66 -18.46 -3.51
CA ASP A 174 -16.86 -19.30 -3.69
C ASP A 174 -16.62 -20.42 -4.70
N MET A 175 -16.01 -20.09 -5.85
CA MET A 175 -15.65 -21.07 -6.87
C MET A 175 -14.63 -22.10 -6.37
N ALA A 176 -13.69 -21.71 -5.51
CA ALA A 176 -12.68 -22.61 -4.97
C ALA A 176 -13.28 -23.60 -3.96
N ILE A 177 -14.23 -23.15 -3.14
CA ILE A 177 -14.92 -24.00 -2.17
C ILE A 177 -15.93 -24.93 -2.87
N ALA A 178 -16.70 -24.41 -3.84
CA ALA A 178 -17.72 -25.19 -4.54
C ALA A 178 -17.16 -26.40 -5.31
N LYS A 179 -15.88 -26.37 -5.67
CA LYS A 179 -15.19 -27.48 -6.37
C LYS A 179 -15.01 -28.72 -5.51
N ASP A 180 -14.92 -28.58 -4.19
CA ASP A 180 -14.73 -29.70 -3.27
C ASP A 180 -15.44 -29.41 -1.93
N ASN A 181 -16.76 -29.62 -1.93
CA ASN A 181 -17.60 -29.39 -0.75
C ASN A 181 -17.36 -30.41 0.39
N SER A 182 -16.44 -31.35 0.24
CA SER A 182 -16.25 -32.46 1.20
C SER A 182 -15.12 -32.21 2.20
N ALA A 183 -14.12 -31.42 1.83
CA ALA A 183 -12.97 -31.12 2.67
C ALA A 183 -13.16 -29.82 3.47
N PRO A 184 -12.53 -29.69 4.65
CA PRO A 184 -12.43 -28.42 5.35
C PRO A 184 -11.82 -27.32 4.45
N ILE A 185 -12.34 -26.10 4.53
CA ILE A 185 -11.86 -24.95 3.75
C ILE A 185 -10.35 -24.72 3.93
N ALA A 186 -9.84 -24.93 5.15
CA ALA A 186 -8.43 -24.81 5.46
C ALA A 186 -7.58 -25.75 4.58
N ASP A 187 -7.98 -27.01 4.41
CA ASP A 187 -7.23 -27.99 3.61
C ASP A 187 -7.25 -27.66 2.12
N LEU A 188 -8.33 -27.00 1.66
CA LEU A 188 -8.50 -26.58 0.28
C LEU A 188 -7.67 -25.34 -0.07
N LEU A 189 -7.64 -24.36 0.83
CA LEU A 189 -7.12 -23.02 0.54
C LEU A 189 -5.79 -22.71 1.23
N THR A 190 -5.33 -23.58 2.13
CA THR A 190 -4.03 -23.40 2.78
C THR A 190 -3.08 -24.56 2.46
N GLN A 191 -1.81 -24.32 2.73
CA GLN A 191 -0.73 -25.27 2.67
C GLN A 191 0.13 -25.07 3.91
N ASP A 192 0.20 -26.12 4.73
CA ASP A 192 1.05 -26.17 5.91
C ASP A 192 2.36 -26.90 5.56
N ILE A 193 3.48 -26.34 6.00
CA ILE A 193 4.82 -26.91 5.89
C ILE A 193 5.32 -27.15 7.30
N ASP A 194 5.50 -28.43 7.65
CA ASP A 194 5.91 -28.88 8.99
C ASP A 194 7.39 -29.30 9.04
N ASP A 195 8.04 -29.35 7.87
CA ASP A 195 9.44 -29.71 7.70
C ASP A 195 10.30 -28.44 7.68
N LEU A 196 11.11 -28.25 8.73
CA LEU A 196 11.98 -27.07 8.91
C LEU A 196 12.93 -26.86 7.72
N ASP A 197 13.40 -27.94 7.10
CA ASP A 197 14.32 -27.87 5.96
C ASP A 197 13.64 -27.38 4.68
N LYS A 198 12.30 -27.39 4.66
CA LYS A 198 11.46 -26.90 3.54
C LYS A 198 10.85 -25.54 3.83
N PHE A 199 11.23 -24.87 4.93
CA PHE A 199 10.75 -23.54 5.22
C PHE A 199 11.17 -22.57 4.12
N LYS A 200 10.23 -21.70 3.75
CA LYS A 200 10.40 -20.71 2.69
C LYS A 200 10.64 -19.34 3.32
N GLU A 201 11.44 -18.55 2.62
CA GLU A 201 11.64 -17.13 2.90
C GLU A 201 10.56 -16.24 2.23
N ASP A 202 9.74 -16.83 1.35
CA ASP A 202 8.66 -16.09 0.68
C ASP A 202 7.59 -15.69 1.71
N ARG A 203 7.15 -14.44 1.64
CA ARG A 203 6.10 -13.84 2.45
C ARG A 203 4.78 -13.68 1.69
N LEU A 204 4.73 -13.95 0.38
CA LEU A 204 3.49 -13.88 -0.39
C LEU A 204 2.53 -14.97 0.08
N GLY A 205 1.32 -14.58 0.49
CA GLY A 205 0.33 -15.53 1.00
C GLY A 205 0.67 -16.14 2.35
N GLN A 206 1.76 -15.73 3.01
CA GLN A 206 2.14 -16.28 4.31
C GLN A 206 1.12 -15.86 5.38
N LEU A 207 0.65 -16.84 6.16
CA LEU A 207 -0.27 -16.67 7.28
C LEU A 207 0.43 -17.04 8.59
N ASP A 208 -0.06 -16.50 9.71
CA ASP A 208 0.39 -16.98 11.02
C ASP A 208 -0.11 -18.41 11.27
N ALA A 209 0.83 -19.33 11.53
CA ALA A 209 0.52 -20.71 11.88
C ALA A 209 0.27 -20.88 13.40
N HIS A 210 0.53 -19.84 14.19
CA HIS A 210 0.56 -19.85 15.65
C HIS A 210 1.47 -20.95 16.22
N SER A 211 2.53 -21.30 15.48
CA SER A 211 3.52 -22.31 15.83
C SER A 211 4.85 -21.99 15.17
N PHE A 212 5.95 -22.13 15.90
CA PHE A 212 7.31 -21.97 15.37
C PHE A 212 7.79 -23.18 14.55
N SER A 213 7.11 -24.32 14.66
CA SER A 213 7.46 -25.55 13.95
C SER A 213 6.65 -25.75 12.67
N ARG A 214 5.84 -24.76 12.27
CA ARG A 214 4.99 -24.82 11.08
C ARG A 214 5.03 -23.48 10.35
N GLN A 215 5.11 -23.53 9.03
CA GLN A 215 4.77 -22.38 8.18
C GLN A 215 3.43 -22.64 7.49
N ARG A 216 2.61 -21.61 7.38
CA ARG A 216 1.33 -21.67 6.69
C ARG A 216 1.30 -20.68 5.55
N PHE A 217 0.86 -21.13 4.39
CA PHE A 217 0.64 -20.32 3.21
C PHE A 217 -0.80 -20.47 2.73
N PHE A 218 -1.40 -19.36 2.33
CA PHE A 218 -2.61 -19.36 1.54
C PHE A 218 -2.27 -19.74 0.09
N ARG A 219 -3.09 -20.59 -0.52
CA ARG A 219 -3.00 -21.00 -1.93
C ARG A 219 -3.45 -19.87 -2.84
N HIS A 220 -2.57 -18.88 -3.00
CA HIS A 220 -2.82 -17.68 -3.80
C HIS A 220 -2.99 -18.01 -5.30
N ASP A 221 -2.55 -19.18 -5.77
CA ASP A 221 -2.85 -19.71 -7.10
C ASP A 221 -4.36 -19.97 -7.31
N LYS A 222 -5.10 -20.25 -6.23
CA LYS A 222 -6.55 -20.49 -6.28
C LYS A 222 -7.37 -19.21 -6.14
N VAL A 223 -7.03 -18.36 -5.17
CA VAL A 223 -7.79 -17.15 -4.85
C VAL A 223 -6.83 -15.98 -4.65
N MET A 224 -6.88 -15.04 -5.59
CA MET A 224 -6.11 -13.81 -5.54
C MET A 224 -6.77 -12.73 -6.41
N CYS A 225 -6.91 -11.55 -5.83
CA CYS A 225 -7.42 -10.36 -6.49
C CYS A 225 -6.32 -9.29 -6.63
N PRO A 226 -6.51 -8.26 -7.47
CA PRO A 226 -5.50 -7.22 -7.66
C PRO A 226 -5.13 -6.48 -6.38
N HIS A 227 -6.08 -6.29 -5.47
CA HIS A 227 -5.85 -5.56 -4.20
C HIS A 227 -4.92 -6.34 -3.26
N LEU A 228 -5.13 -7.65 -3.13
CA LEU A 228 -4.23 -8.52 -2.35
C LEU A 228 -2.83 -8.53 -2.96
N LEU A 229 -2.75 -8.62 -4.30
CA LEU A 229 -1.46 -8.59 -4.99
C LEU A 229 -0.76 -7.24 -4.83
N ALA A 230 -1.47 -6.13 -4.97
CA ALA A 230 -0.93 -4.78 -4.83
C ALA A 230 -0.37 -4.54 -3.42
N TYR A 231 -1.15 -4.82 -2.37
CA TYR A 231 -0.65 -4.70 -1.00
C TYR A 231 0.44 -5.73 -0.68
N SER A 232 0.43 -6.91 -1.29
CA SER A 232 1.53 -7.88 -1.14
C SER A 232 2.81 -7.39 -1.80
N ILE A 233 2.74 -6.81 -3.00
CA ILE A 233 3.88 -6.16 -3.63
C ILE A 233 4.41 -5.05 -2.71
N LEU A 234 3.53 -4.27 -2.10
CA LEU A 234 3.93 -3.15 -1.26
C LEU A 234 4.58 -3.56 0.07
N LEU A 235 4.02 -4.57 0.76
CA LEU A 235 4.35 -4.88 2.17
C LEU A 235 5.00 -6.25 2.40
N ARG A 236 4.97 -7.14 1.41
CA ARG A 236 5.59 -8.48 1.50
C ARG A 236 6.84 -8.62 0.64
N SER A 237 7.33 -7.54 0.01
CA SER A 237 8.53 -7.56 -0.84
C SER A 237 9.78 -7.02 -0.12
N SER A 238 10.17 -5.77 -0.37
CA SER A 238 11.23 -5.04 0.31
C SER A 238 10.73 -3.68 0.79
N PHE A 239 11.43 -3.14 1.79
CA PHE A 239 11.15 -1.81 2.31
C PHE A 239 11.33 -0.71 1.26
N ASP A 240 12.21 -0.91 0.27
CA ASP A 240 12.44 0.04 -0.81
C ASP A 240 11.21 0.19 -1.73
N VAL A 241 10.47 -0.90 -1.96
CA VAL A 241 9.21 -0.86 -2.72
C VAL A 241 8.16 -0.02 -1.98
N LEU A 242 7.98 -0.26 -0.67
CA LEU A 242 7.10 0.55 0.17
C LEU A 242 7.50 2.03 0.12
N LYS A 243 8.79 2.31 0.35
CA LYS A 243 9.35 3.67 0.36
C LYS A 243 9.13 4.37 -0.99
N TYR A 244 9.31 3.66 -2.10
CA TYR A 244 9.11 4.20 -3.43
C TYR A 244 7.67 4.67 -3.63
N PHE A 245 6.68 3.80 -3.38
CA PHE A 245 5.28 4.14 -3.62
C PHE A 245 4.72 5.16 -2.62
N VAL A 246 5.26 5.24 -1.40
CA VAL A 246 4.78 6.17 -0.37
C VAL A 246 5.47 7.53 -0.42
N PHE A 247 6.79 7.61 -0.60
CA PHE A 247 7.52 8.89 -0.55
C PHE A 247 7.93 9.41 -1.92
N ILE A 248 8.43 8.54 -2.80
CA ILE A 248 9.04 8.99 -4.06
C ILE A 248 7.94 9.26 -5.08
N LYS A 249 7.08 8.27 -5.30
CA LYS A 249 5.93 8.38 -6.20
C LYS A 249 4.72 9.01 -5.53
N SER A 250 4.61 8.87 -4.20
CA SER A 250 3.48 9.38 -3.39
C SER A 250 2.11 8.91 -3.89
N SER A 251 2.03 7.68 -4.41
CA SER A 251 0.81 7.10 -4.96
C SER A 251 0.07 6.17 -4.00
N VAL A 252 0.67 5.85 -2.85
CA VAL A 252 0.02 5.15 -1.75
C VAL A 252 0.02 6.05 -0.52
N LEU A 253 -1.17 6.33 0.02
CA LEU A 253 -1.35 7.25 1.12
C LEU A 253 -1.28 6.52 2.46
N ILE A 254 -0.59 7.11 3.43
CA ILE A 254 -0.62 6.65 4.81
C ILE A 254 -1.24 7.72 5.68
N ILE A 255 -2.28 7.35 6.41
CA ILE A 255 -3.09 8.26 7.20
C ILE A 255 -3.07 7.80 8.65
N ARG A 256 -2.65 8.68 9.54
CA ARG A 256 -2.71 8.42 10.99
C ARG A 256 -4.09 8.80 11.49
N VAL A 257 -4.67 7.90 12.28
CA VAL A 257 -5.96 8.11 12.93
C VAL A 257 -5.71 8.25 14.41
N ASN A 258 -6.04 9.40 14.97
CA ASN A 258 -5.78 9.72 16.38
C ASN A 258 -7.04 9.58 17.25
N SER A 259 -8.21 9.35 16.64
CA SER A 259 -9.48 9.21 17.34
C SER A 259 -10.14 7.88 17.00
N ILE A 260 -10.67 7.21 18.03
CA ILE A 260 -11.46 5.98 17.85
C ILE A 260 -12.72 6.26 17.02
N ASP A 261 -13.34 7.44 17.13
CA ASP A 261 -14.53 7.77 16.35
C ASP A 261 -14.22 7.84 14.85
N GLU A 262 -13.08 8.44 14.48
CA GLU A 262 -12.60 8.44 13.09
C GLU A 262 -12.26 7.04 12.62
N TRP A 263 -11.62 6.23 13.47
CA TRP A 263 -11.32 4.85 13.18
C TRP A 263 -12.57 4.02 12.90
N LEU A 264 -13.61 4.17 13.73
CA LEU A 264 -14.89 3.49 13.54
C LEU A 264 -15.60 3.97 12.27
N ARG A 265 -15.52 5.26 11.94
CA ARG A 265 -16.12 5.82 10.71
C ARG A 265 -15.58 5.19 9.43
N LEU A 266 -14.31 4.77 9.40
CA LEU A 266 -13.72 4.05 8.26
C LEU A 266 -14.46 2.74 7.94
N HIS A 267 -15.15 2.16 8.93
CA HIS A 267 -15.78 0.84 8.82
C HIS A 267 -17.28 0.88 8.58
N ILE A 268 -17.94 2.04 8.74
CA ILE A 268 -19.41 2.16 8.72
C ILE A 268 -20.01 1.69 7.40
N ASN A 269 -19.33 1.94 6.27
CA ASN A 269 -19.82 1.60 4.94
C ASN A 269 -19.20 0.31 4.39
N ILE A 270 -18.41 -0.45 5.16
CA ILE A 270 -17.81 -1.70 4.66
C ILE A 270 -18.84 -2.83 4.61
N VAL A 271 -19.76 -2.86 5.58
CA VAL A 271 -20.87 -3.81 5.65
C VAL A 271 -22.15 -3.05 5.32
N VAL A 272 -22.71 -3.30 4.13
CA VAL A 272 -23.99 -2.72 3.67
C VAL A 272 -25.02 -3.82 3.49
#